data_AF-A7RQU2-F1
#
_entry.id   AF-A7RQU2-F1
#
_cell.length_a   1.000
_cell.length_b   1.000
_cell.length_c   1.000
_cell.angle_alpha   90.00
_cell.angle_beta   90.00
_cell.angle_gamma   90.00
#
_symmetry.space_group_name_H-M   'P 1'
#
loop_
_entity.id
_entity.type
_entity.pdbx_description
1 polymer ?
#
loop_
_entity_poly.entity_id
_entity_poly.type
_entity_poly.pdbx_seq_one_letter_code
_entity_poly.pdbx_strand_id
1 'polypeptide(L)'
;MAHYWRFDSLYDYSDSISRTNATLHGNTSYISIKSSLKDNGHLSINGTASSVLLKGISTSCFHEPWTCFKGTTLAFWFKTFSYVTHSYIRSNNRRHFEVARIPSGKIIVRVINDTTAFEALLRQTPNSWSHITVDWSSQHGLKVYRNGLMEPSRVLPSHESRPARPRPTHSIRLQGTASYDDVMIWSRSLEEQEVKKVFQSQLSKI
;
A
#
# COMPACT_ATOMS: atom_id res chain seq x y z
N MET A 1 -2.27 -15.31 -4.34
CA MET A 1 -2.75 -14.10 -3.63
C MET A 1 -3.32 -14.55 -2.30
N ALA A 2 -3.01 -13.85 -1.21
CA ALA A 2 -3.43 -14.20 0.16
C ALA A 2 -4.53 -13.28 0.71
N HIS A 3 -4.55 -12.00 0.30
CA HIS A 3 -5.60 -11.04 0.66
C HIS A 3 -5.96 -10.17 -0.54
N TYR A 4 -7.22 -9.74 -0.63
CA TYR A 4 -7.70 -8.91 -1.72
C TYR A 4 -8.90 -8.04 -1.32
N TRP A 5 -8.69 -6.73 -1.24
CA TRP A 5 -9.75 -5.73 -1.08
C TRP A 5 -10.07 -5.10 -2.42
N ARG A 6 -11.29 -5.41 -2.90
CA ARG A 6 -11.78 -4.95 -4.20
C ARG A 6 -12.31 -3.54 -4.18
N PHE A 7 -13.06 -3.17 -3.15
CA PHE A 7 -13.75 -1.87 -3.09
C PHE A 7 -14.73 -1.60 -4.26
N ASP A 8 -15.27 -2.65 -4.88
CA ASP A 8 -16.24 -2.53 -5.99
C ASP A 8 -17.68 -2.28 -5.52
N SER A 9 -18.02 -2.75 -4.31
CA SER A 9 -19.39 -2.70 -3.76
C SER A 9 -19.51 -1.66 -2.67
N LEU A 10 -20.61 -0.90 -2.71
CA LEU A 10 -20.93 0.07 -1.65
C LEU A 10 -20.89 -0.61 -0.27
N TYR A 11 -20.22 0.06 0.66
CA TYR A 11 -20.05 -0.37 2.05
C TYR A 11 -19.26 -1.67 2.29
N ASP A 12 -18.71 -2.30 1.24
CA ASP A 12 -17.90 -3.50 1.38
C ASP A 12 -16.40 -3.16 1.52
N TYR A 13 -15.95 -3.06 2.77
CA TYR A 13 -14.54 -2.86 3.13
C TYR A 13 -13.86 -4.17 3.55
N SER A 14 -14.41 -5.32 3.16
CA SER A 14 -13.91 -6.63 3.59
C SER A 14 -12.83 -7.17 2.66
N ASP A 15 -11.94 -7.99 3.23
CA ASP A 15 -11.05 -8.84 2.43
C ASP A 15 -11.88 -9.94 1.76
N SER A 16 -11.90 -9.97 0.43
CA SER A 16 -12.68 -10.94 -0.33
C SER A 16 -12.20 -12.39 -0.17
N ILE A 17 -10.96 -12.59 0.29
CA ILE A 17 -10.39 -13.92 0.54
C ILE A 17 -10.69 -14.36 1.98
N SER A 18 -10.22 -13.62 3.00
CA SER A 18 -10.39 -14.03 4.40
C SER A 18 -11.75 -13.67 5.01
N ARG A 19 -12.55 -12.83 4.34
CA ARG A 19 -13.79 -12.23 4.84
C ARG A 19 -13.61 -11.34 6.07
N THR A 20 -12.37 -10.92 6.36
CA THR A 20 -12.08 -10.02 7.48
C THR A 20 -12.46 -8.59 7.12
N ASN A 21 -13.33 -7.98 7.94
CA ASN A 21 -13.69 -6.57 7.79
C ASN A 21 -12.54 -5.63 8.19
N ALA A 22 -12.29 -4.61 7.36
CA ALA A 22 -11.43 -3.49 7.74
C ALA A 22 -12.05 -2.67 8.90
N THR A 23 -11.22 -1.92 9.62
CA THR A 23 -11.68 -0.94 10.62
C THR A 23 -11.53 0.47 10.07
N LEU A 24 -12.61 1.24 10.07
CA LEU A 24 -12.59 2.67 9.75
C LEU A 24 -12.19 3.48 10.99
N HIS A 25 -11.34 4.49 10.82
CA HIS A 25 -10.86 5.37 11.89
C HIS A 25 -10.96 6.85 11.48
N GLY A 26 -11.15 7.73 12.46
CA GLY A 26 -11.31 9.16 12.25
C GLY A 26 -12.75 9.52 11.88
N ASN A 27 -12.92 10.56 11.07
CA ASN A 27 -14.24 10.96 10.60
C ASN A 27 -14.64 10.15 9.36
N THR A 28 -15.47 9.13 9.57
CA THR A 28 -15.85 8.17 8.54
C THR A 28 -16.69 8.75 7.41
N SER A 29 -17.26 9.96 7.56
CA SER A 29 -17.96 10.64 6.46
C SER A 29 -17.05 11.00 5.29
N TYR A 30 -15.73 11.09 5.53
CA TYR A 30 -14.72 11.28 4.49
C TYR A 30 -14.23 9.98 3.86
N ILE A 31 -14.78 8.83 4.26
CA ILE A 31 -14.43 7.52 3.70
C ILE A 31 -15.65 6.99 2.97
N SER A 32 -15.51 6.73 1.68
CA SER A 32 -16.58 6.13 0.90
C SER A 32 -16.03 5.25 -0.20
N ILE A 33 -16.75 4.18 -0.52
CA ILE A 33 -16.55 3.47 -1.78
C ILE A 33 -17.34 4.23 -2.85
N LYS A 34 -16.64 4.69 -3.89
CA LYS A 34 -17.23 5.30 -5.07
C LYS A 34 -17.39 4.18 -6.10
N SER A 35 -18.63 3.85 -6.43
CA SER A 35 -18.96 2.83 -7.43
C SER A 35 -20.12 3.35 -8.27
N SER A 36 -20.09 3.07 -9.57
CA SER A 36 -21.15 3.43 -10.51
C SER A 36 -21.48 2.21 -11.37
N LEU A 37 -22.64 2.18 -12.03
CA LEU A 37 -22.98 1.08 -12.96
C LEU A 37 -22.02 0.99 -14.17
N LYS A 38 -21.16 2.00 -14.39
CA LYS A 38 -20.26 2.12 -15.54
C LYS A 38 -18.78 2.11 -15.18
N ASP A 39 -18.43 2.28 -13.90
CA ASP A 39 -17.04 2.40 -13.44
C ASP A 39 -16.75 1.32 -12.39
N ASN A 40 -15.53 0.76 -12.43
CA ASN A 40 -15.06 -0.06 -11.32
C ASN A 40 -15.09 0.74 -10.01
N GLY A 41 -15.55 0.11 -8.93
CA GLY A 41 -15.63 0.79 -7.66
C GLY A 41 -14.24 1.05 -7.08
N HIS A 42 -14.10 2.04 -6.21
CA HIS A 42 -12.85 2.28 -5.51
C HIS A 42 -13.07 2.92 -4.15
N LEU A 43 -12.14 2.69 -3.23
CA LEU A 43 -12.08 3.40 -1.96
C LEU A 43 -11.62 4.85 -2.20
N SER A 44 -12.36 5.81 -1.67
CA SER A 44 -12.00 7.23 -1.65
C SER A 44 -11.93 7.73 -0.21
N ILE A 45 -10.78 8.29 0.17
CA ILE A 45 -10.56 8.94 1.45
C ILE A 45 -10.27 10.42 1.17
N ASN A 46 -11.12 11.32 1.67
CA ASN A 46 -10.97 12.77 1.46
C ASN A 46 -10.65 13.56 2.76
N GLY A 47 -10.31 12.86 3.85
CA GLY A 47 -10.03 13.46 5.15
C GLY A 47 -8.62 13.10 5.62
N THR A 48 -7.82 14.10 5.99
CA THR A 48 -6.42 13.91 6.43
C THR A 48 -6.29 13.16 7.76
N ALA A 49 -7.34 13.16 8.59
CA ALA A 49 -7.41 12.41 9.85
C ALA A 49 -8.21 11.10 9.72
N SER A 50 -8.64 10.73 8.50
CA SER A 50 -9.47 9.56 8.24
C SER A 50 -8.64 8.44 7.63
N SER A 51 -8.91 7.20 8.03
CA SER A 51 -8.15 6.05 7.55
C SER A 51 -8.93 4.74 7.61
N VAL A 52 -8.50 3.79 6.79
CA VAL A 52 -9.00 2.41 6.74
C VAL A 52 -7.87 1.49 7.15
N LEU A 53 -8.08 0.71 8.21
CA LEU A 53 -7.13 -0.28 8.70
C LEU A 53 -7.50 -1.66 8.15
N LEU A 54 -6.70 -2.16 7.22
CA LEU A 54 -6.79 -3.52 6.69
C LEU A 54 -6.17 -4.47 7.72
N LYS A 55 -6.91 -5.50 8.15
CA LYS A 55 -6.53 -6.39 9.26
C LYS A 55 -6.52 -7.85 8.79
N GLY A 56 -6.00 -8.74 9.65
CA GLY A 56 -6.01 -10.18 9.39
C GLY A 56 -4.98 -10.60 8.34
N ILE A 57 -3.96 -9.77 8.10
CA ILE A 57 -2.93 -10.05 7.10
C ILE A 57 -2.08 -11.24 7.59
N SER A 58 -2.15 -12.36 6.88
CA SER A 58 -1.51 -13.62 7.26
C SER A 58 0.02 -13.56 7.35
N THR A 59 0.66 -12.60 6.67
CA THR A 59 2.10 -12.41 6.71
C THR A 59 2.52 -11.38 7.76
N SER A 60 3.54 -11.73 8.55
CA SER A 60 4.18 -10.81 9.49
C SER A 60 5.12 -9.82 8.81
N CYS A 61 5.39 -9.93 7.51
CA CYS A 61 6.39 -9.13 6.80
C CYS A 61 6.13 -7.62 6.84
N PHE A 62 4.88 -7.16 6.97
CA PHE A 62 4.60 -5.72 7.14
C PHE A 62 4.85 -5.24 8.57
N HIS A 63 4.87 -6.15 9.53
CA HIS A 63 5.17 -5.86 10.94
C HIS A 63 6.66 -6.01 11.25
N GLU A 64 7.30 -7.10 10.81
CA GLU A 64 8.76 -7.33 10.96
C GLU A 64 9.42 -7.62 9.60
N PRO A 65 9.64 -6.58 8.76
CA PRO A 65 10.14 -6.76 7.39
C PRO A 65 11.49 -7.50 7.31
N TRP A 66 12.35 -7.36 8.32
CA TRP A 66 13.68 -8.00 8.33
C TRP A 66 13.64 -9.51 8.54
N THR A 67 12.52 -10.04 9.05
CA THR A 67 12.31 -11.49 9.19
C THR A 67 11.69 -12.12 7.94
N CYS A 68 11.42 -11.30 6.90
CA CYS A 68 10.69 -11.69 5.71
C CYS A 68 11.57 -12.38 4.66
N PHE A 69 11.99 -13.63 4.91
CA PHE A 69 12.85 -14.36 3.97
C PHE A 69 12.13 -14.76 2.68
N LYS A 70 10.93 -15.33 2.78
CA LYS A 70 10.10 -15.72 1.61
C LYS A 70 9.61 -14.54 0.77
N GLY A 71 9.77 -13.33 1.32
CA GLY A 71 9.27 -12.11 0.75
C GLY A 71 7.77 -11.90 0.93
N THR A 72 7.31 -10.70 0.59
CA THR A 72 5.91 -10.31 0.53
C THR A 72 5.73 -9.33 -0.61
N THR A 73 4.57 -9.37 -1.25
CA THR A 73 4.22 -8.41 -2.29
C THR A 73 2.89 -7.73 -1.96
N LEU A 74 2.83 -6.41 -2.12
CA LEU A 74 1.64 -5.58 -2.04
C LEU A 74 1.42 -4.92 -3.42
N ALA A 75 0.28 -5.13 -4.03
CA ALA A 75 -0.12 -4.43 -5.26
C ALA A 75 -1.42 -3.66 -5.04
N PHE A 76 -1.56 -2.49 -5.66
CA PHE A 76 -2.75 -1.65 -5.54
C PHE A 76 -2.80 -0.61 -6.64
N TRP A 77 -4.02 -0.23 -7.04
CA TRP A 77 -4.27 1.00 -7.77
C TRP A 77 -4.30 2.18 -6.83
N PHE A 78 -3.72 3.29 -7.28
CA PHE A 78 -3.51 4.47 -6.46
C PHE A 78 -3.70 5.76 -7.25
N LYS A 79 -4.44 6.71 -6.67
CA LYS A 79 -4.64 8.05 -7.22
C LYS A 79 -4.67 9.07 -6.09
N THR A 80 -3.71 10.00 -6.07
CA THR A 80 -3.67 11.09 -5.08
C THR A 80 -4.48 12.30 -5.56
N PHE A 81 -5.08 13.08 -4.68
CA PHE A 81 -5.86 14.26 -5.10
C PHE A 81 -5.06 15.56 -5.21
N SER A 82 -3.89 15.63 -4.55
CA SER A 82 -3.03 16.82 -4.56
C SER A 82 -1.55 16.47 -4.40
N TYR A 83 -0.70 17.49 -4.50
CA TYR A 83 0.74 17.39 -4.24
C TYR A 83 1.11 17.56 -2.75
N VAL A 84 0.14 17.62 -1.85
CA VAL A 84 0.41 17.80 -0.41
C VAL A 84 1.15 16.59 0.16
N THR A 85 2.20 16.87 0.95
CA THR A 85 2.95 15.86 1.73
C THR A 85 1.98 15.08 2.61
N HIS A 86 1.94 13.77 2.41
CA HIS A 86 1.01 12.92 3.13
C HIS A 86 1.50 11.46 3.13
N SER A 87 1.25 10.74 4.23
CA SER A 87 1.48 9.29 4.31
C SER A 87 0.22 8.58 3.85
N TYR A 88 0.30 7.67 2.88
CA TYR A 88 -0.86 7.04 2.24
C TYR A 88 -1.07 5.60 2.69
N ILE A 89 0.00 4.82 2.65
CA ILE A 89 -0.01 3.44 3.12
C ILE A 89 1.07 3.33 4.18
N ARG A 90 0.72 2.80 5.35
CA ARG A 90 1.69 2.63 6.43
C ARG A 90 1.42 1.37 7.22
N SER A 91 2.46 0.58 7.45
CA SER A 91 2.40 -0.50 8.43
C SER A 91 2.62 0.03 9.85
N ASN A 92 2.01 -0.62 10.81
CA ASN A 92 1.81 -0.04 12.14
C ASN A 92 2.91 -0.39 13.15
N ASN A 93 4.19 -0.22 12.78
CA ASN A 93 5.35 -0.51 13.63
C ASN A 93 6.45 0.57 13.47
N ARG A 94 7.50 0.52 14.30
CA ARG A 94 8.71 1.34 14.16
C ARG A 94 9.47 0.94 12.89
N ARG A 95 9.66 -0.37 12.71
CA ARG A 95 10.18 -0.95 11.47
C ARG A 95 9.02 -1.12 10.52
N HIS A 96 8.95 -0.32 9.48
CA HIS A 96 7.70 -0.20 8.75
C HIS A 96 7.88 -0.06 7.25
N PHE A 97 6.79 -0.41 6.59
CA PHE A 97 6.52 -0.11 5.21
C PHE A 97 5.76 1.23 5.14
N GLU A 98 6.18 2.10 4.24
CA GLU A 98 5.50 3.38 3.98
C GLU A 98 5.41 3.69 2.50
N VAL A 99 4.25 4.19 2.07
CA VAL A 99 4.05 4.92 0.82
C VAL A 99 3.62 6.33 1.20
N ALA A 100 4.38 7.34 0.81
CA ALA A 100 4.11 8.72 1.17
C ALA A 100 4.44 9.68 0.02
N ARG A 101 3.81 10.85 -0.03
CA ARG A 101 4.31 11.97 -0.83
C ARG A 101 5.31 12.77 -0.01
N ILE A 102 6.47 13.06 -0.59
CA ILE A 102 7.51 13.90 0.01
C ILE A 102 7.46 15.32 -0.56
N PRO A 103 8.12 16.31 0.08
CA PRO A 103 8.05 17.73 -0.34
C PRO A 103 8.44 18.00 -1.80
N SER A 104 9.26 17.15 -2.41
CA SER A 104 9.59 17.24 -3.85
C SER A 104 8.42 16.90 -4.78
N GLY A 105 7.27 16.53 -4.23
CA GLY A 105 6.10 16.10 -4.98
C GLY A 105 6.20 14.67 -5.51
N LYS A 106 7.28 13.92 -5.26
CA LYS A 106 7.35 12.49 -5.61
C LYS A 106 6.65 11.61 -4.57
N ILE A 107 6.21 10.43 -4.99
CA ILE A 107 5.83 9.37 -4.06
C ILE A 107 7.11 8.62 -3.69
N ILE A 108 7.31 8.39 -2.41
CA ILE A 108 8.35 7.54 -1.89
C ILE A 108 7.73 6.26 -1.36
N VAL A 109 8.33 5.14 -1.70
CA VAL A 109 8.02 3.82 -1.14
C VAL A 109 9.22 3.40 -0.31
N ARG A 110 9.00 3.01 0.95
CA ARG A 110 10.07 2.69 1.89
C ARG A 110 9.83 1.42 2.67
N VAL A 111 10.92 0.73 2.97
CA VAL A 111 11.01 -0.26 4.06
C VAL A 111 12.15 0.18 4.96
N ILE A 112 11.83 0.51 6.22
CA ILE A 112 12.74 1.21 7.14
C ILE A 112 12.90 0.41 8.44
N ASN A 113 14.14 0.26 8.93
CA ASN A 113 14.44 -0.15 10.30
C ASN A 113 15.23 0.95 11.02
N ASP A 114 15.89 0.57 12.10
CA ASP A 114 16.64 1.47 12.98
C ASP A 114 17.94 1.99 12.36
N THR A 115 18.48 1.33 11.32
CA THR A 115 19.80 1.61 10.74
C THR A 115 19.81 1.82 9.22
N THR A 116 18.79 1.32 8.52
CA THR A 116 18.73 1.21 7.07
C THR A 116 17.32 1.52 6.56
N ALA A 117 17.26 2.29 5.48
CA ALA A 117 16.06 2.54 4.69
C ALA A 117 16.29 2.10 3.24
N PHE A 118 15.43 1.21 2.76
CA PHE A 118 15.31 0.93 1.33
C PHE A 118 14.23 1.85 0.77
N GLU A 119 14.53 2.54 -0.33
CA GLU A 119 13.63 3.53 -0.91
C GLU A 119 13.52 3.40 -2.42
N ALA A 120 12.33 3.62 -2.96
CA ALA A 120 12.13 3.90 -4.38
C ALA A 120 11.30 5.19 -4.53
N LEU A 121 11.60 5.97 -5.57
CA LEU A 121 10.92 7.23 -5.87
C LEU A 121 10.10 7.09 -7.14
N LEU A 122 8.81 7.41 -7.05
CA LEU A 122 7.86 7.31 -8.14
C LEU A 122 7.34 8.71 -8.52
N ARG A 123 7.14 8.93 -9.81
CA ARG A 123 6.36 10.08 -10.30
C ARG A 123 4.89 9.70 -10.29
N GLN A 124 4.07 10.52 -9.63
CA GLN A 124 2.62 10.36 -9.59
C GLN A 124 1.94 11.71 -9.75
N THR A 125 1.28 11.89 -10.88
CA THR A 125 0.44 13.04 -11.18
C THR A 125 -0.86 12.91 -10.38
N PRO A 126 -1.28 13.95 -9.63
CA PRO A 126 -2.57 13.97 -8.97
C PRO A 126 -3.72 13.74 -9.95
N ASN A 127 -4.77 13.12 -9.45
CA ASN A 127 -5.96 12.75 -10.20
C ASN A 127 -5.72 11.75 -11.34
N SER A 128 -4.52 11.14 -11.42
CA SER A 128 -4.20 10.05 -12.34
C SER A 128 -3.99 8.75 -11.57
N TRP A 129 -4.56 7.66 -12.11
CA TRP A 129 -4.34 6.32 -11.59
C TRP A 129 -2.96 5.79 -11.99
N SER A 130 -2.28 5.17 -11.03
CA SER A 130 -1.13 4.30 -11.29
C SER A 130 -1.30 3.01 -10.51
N HIS A 131 -0.92 1.88 -11.12
CA HIS A 131 -0.82 0.61 -10.42
C HIS A 131 0.57 0.49 -9.82
N ILE A 132 0.66 0.40 -8.50
CA ILE A 132 1.92 0.26 -7.79
C ILE A 132 2.04 -1.17 -7.27
N THR A 133 3.19 -1.78 -7.48
CA THR A 133 3.53 -3.07 -6.85
C THR A 133 4.81 -2.89 -6.05
N VAL A 134 4.76 -3.29 -4.79
CA VAL A 134 5.88 -3.28 -3.86
C VAL A 134 6.17 -4.72 -3.50
N ASP A 135 7.38 -5.16 -3.85
CA ASP A 135 7.90 -6.46 -3.49
C ASP A 135 9.07 -6.28 -2.53
N TRP A 136 9.05 -7.02 -1.42
CA TRP A 136 10.06 -6.94 -0.37
C TRP A 136 10.48 -8.33 0.09
N SER A 137 11.78 -8.57 0.19
CA SER A 137 12.37 -9.66 0.98
C SER A 137 13.62 -9.15 1.67
N SER A 138 13.94 -9.72 2.84
CA SER A 138 15.24 -9.45 3.47
C SER A 138 16.43 -9.96 2.65
N GLN A 139 16.21 -10.86 1.67
CA GLN A 139 17.28 -11.42 0.83
C GLN A 139 17.66 -10.54 -0.36
N HIS A 140 16.68 -9.93 -1.03
CA HIS A 140 16.90 -9.15 -2.26
C HIS A 140 16.53 -7.67 -2.14
N GLY A 141 16.00 -7.25 -0.98
CA GLY A 141 15.66 -5.87 -0.69
C GLY A 141 14.31 -5.44 -1.26
N LEU A 142 14.19 -4.13 -1.53
CA LEU A 142 12.97 -3.50 -2.02
C LEU A 142 12.98 -3.42 -3.54
N LYS A 143 11.94 -3.97 -4.17
CA LYS A 143 11.62 -3.76 -5.58
C LYS A 143 10.27 -3.07 -5.69
N VAL A 144 10.20 -2.03 -6.52
CA VAL A 144 8.96 -1.29 -6.73
C VAL A 144 8.71 -1.19 -8.22
N TYR A 145 7.45 -1.40 -8.60
CA TYR A 145 6.99 -1.32 -9.97
C TYR A 145 5.85 -0.32 -10.06
N ARG A 146 5.86 0.48 -11.12
CA ARG A 146 4.76 1.37 -11.50
C ARG A 146 4.26 0.97 -12.87
N ASN A 147 2.98 0.66 -12.96
CA ASN A 147 2.33 0.19 -14.20
C ASN A 147 3.09 -0.99 -14.83
N GLY A 148 3.54 -1.94 -14.00
CA GLY A 148 4.27 -3.13 -14.43
C GLY A 148 5.75 -2.91 -14.78
N LEU A 149 6.27 -1.69 -14.70
CA LEU A 149 7.67 -1.36 -14.98
C LEU A 149 8.44 -1.12 -13.68
N MET A 150 9.64 -1.71 -13.55
CA MET A 150 10.48 -1.57 -12.36
C MET A 150 11.04 -0.15 -12.26
N GLU A 151 11.04 0.39 -11.05
CA GLU A 151 11.58 1.71 -10.71
C GLU A 151 12.84 1.52 -9.85
N PRO A 152 13.84 2.40 -9.98
CA PRO A 152 15.11 2.23 -9.28
C PRO A 152 14.95 2.37 -7.76
N SER A 153 15.51 1.41 -7.03
CA SER A 153 15.61 1.42 -5.58
C SER A 153 17.01 1.83 -5.12
N ARG A 154 17.10 2.45 -3.95
CA ARG A 154 18.36 2.77 -3.27
C ARG A 154 18.32 2.37 -1.81
N VAL A 155 19.49 2.19 -1.22
CA VAL A 155 19.65 1.89 0.21
C VAL A 155 20.37 3.06 0.87
N LEU A 156 19.81 3.56 1.95
CA LEU A 156 20.34 4.69 2.72
C LEU A 156 20.45 4.29 4.20
N PRO A 157 21.37 4.91 4.96
CA PRO A 157 21.30 4.87 6.41
C PRO A 157 19.98 5.45 6.92
N SER A 158 19.43 4.89 8.00
CA SER A 158 18.30 5.46 8.72
C SER A 158 18.64 5.68 10.19
N HIS A 159 17.99 6.66 10.79
CA HIS A 159 18.04 6.95 12.22
C HIS A 159 16.61 7.16 12.73
N GLU A 160 15.78 6.11 12.64
CA GLU A 160 14.43 6.12 13.20
C GLU A 160 14.53 6.09 14.74
N SER A 161 14.23 7.21 15.39
CA SER A 161 14.38 7.39 16.85
C SER A 161 13.08 7.20 17.65
N ARG A 162 12.01 6.68 17.04
CA ARG A 162 10.70 6.59 17.71
C ARG A 162 10.57 5.37 18.63
N PRO A 163 10.03 5.53 19.87
CA PRO A 163 9.76 4.41 20.74
C PRO A 163 8.66 3.51 20.16
N ALA A 164 8.87 2.19 20.23
CA ALA A 164 7.88 1.21 19.82
C ALA A 164 6.70 1.23 20.82
N ARG A 165 5.49 1.55 20.34
CA ARG A 165 4.26 1.26 21.10
C ARG A 165 3.71 -0.08 20.61
N PRO A 166 3.15 -0.91 21.50
CA PRO A 166 2.41 -2.10 21.07
C PRO A 166 1.23 -1.66 20.21
N ARG A 167 1.14 -2.23 19.02
CA ARG A 167 0.14 -1.86 18.01
C ARG A 167 -0.42 -3.14 17.38
N PRO A 168 -1.64 -3.09 16.81
CA PRO A 168 -2.24 -4.27 16.20
C PRO A 168 -1.29 -4.89 15.18
N THR A 169 -0.87 -6.11 15.48
CA THR A 169 -0.03 -6.93 14.62
C THR A 169 -0.79 -7.23 13.32
N HIS A 170 -0.09 -7.43 12.21
CA HIS A 170 -0.71 -7.93 10.97
C HIS A 170 -1.75 -6.99 10.32
N SER A 171 -1.44 -5.69 10.26
CA SER A 171 -2.31 -4.68 9.63
C SER A 171 -1.54 -3.64 8.81
N ILE A 172 -2.24 -3.10 7.81
CA ILE A 172 -1.78 -1.96 7.01
C ILE A 172 -2.87 -0.89 7.03
N ARG A 173 -2.47 0.37 7.20
CA ARG A 173 -3.38 1.51 7.17
C ARG A 173 -3.34 2.19 5.81
N LEU A 174 -4.51 2.37 5.19
CA LEU A 174 -4.74 3.27 4.07
C LEU A 174 -5.25 4.59 4.62
N GLN A 175 -4.69 5.72 4.20
CA GLN A 175 -5.05 7.04 4.73
C GLN A 175 -4.73 8.16 3.73
N GLY A 176 -5.08 9.39 4.07
CA GLY A 176 -4.79 10.55 3.24
C GLY A 176 -5.73 10.76 2.08
N THR A 177 -5.63 11.95 1.49
CA THR A 177 -6.49 12.40 0.40
C THR A 177 -6.15 11.71 -0.91
N ALA A 178 -6.69 10.50 -1.06
CA ALA A 178 -6.40 9.59 -2.17
C ALA A 178 -7.53 8.58 -2.39
N SER A 179 -7.51 8.01 -3.59
CA SER A 179 -8.26 6.82 -3.94
C SER A 179 -7.35 5.60 -4.00
N TYR A 180 -7.90 4.47 -3.58
CA TYR A 180 -7.29 3.14 -3.59
C TYR A 180 -8.24 2.16 -4.25
N ASP A 181 -7.70 1.26 -5.05
CA ASP A 181 -8.47 0.18 -5.65
C ASP A 181 -7.61 -1.08 -5.76
N ASP A 182 -8.26 -2.24 -5.85
CA ASP A 182 -7.66 -3.57 -5.94
C ASP A 182 -6.41 -3.79 -5.05
N VAL A 183 -6.55 -3.61 -3.73
CA VAL A 183 -5.44 -3.80 -2.80
C VAL A 183 -5.23 -5.30 -2.59
N MET A 184 -4.09 -5.81 -3.06
CA MET A 184 -3.76 -7.24 -3.09
C MET A 184 -2.46 -7.52 -2.33
N ILE A 185 -2.44 -8.62 -1.55
CA ILE A 185 -1.25 -9.06 -0.82
C ILE A 185 -0.92 -10.51 -1.17
N TRP A 186 0.36 -10.80 -1.38
CA TRP A 186 0.93 -12.14 -1.46
C TRP A 186 1.94 -12.35 -0.33
N SER A 187 1.88 -13.51 0.33
CA SER A 187 2.82 -13.93 1.38
C SER A 187 4.13 -14.52 0.82
N ARG A 188 4.52 -14.07 -0.37
CA ARG A 188 5.76 -14.39 -1.08
C ARG A 188 6.16 -13.24 -1.98
N SER A 189 7.41 -13.21 -2.42
CA SER A 189 7.80 -12.36 -3.53
C SER A 189 7.20 -12.81 -4.87
N LEU A 190 6.88 -11.84 -5.72
CA LEU A 190 6.49 -12.04 -7.11
C LEU A 190 7.67 -11.78 -8.05
N GLU A 191 7.80 -12.60 -9.08
CA GLU A 191 8.74 -12.34 -10.17
C GLU A 191 8.24 -11.20 -11.07
N GLU A 192 9.15 -10.55 -11.81
CA GLU A 192 8.80 -9.42 -12.69
C GLU A 192 7.71 -9.78 -13.71
N GLN A 193 7.75 -11.00 -14.28
CA GLN A 193 6.72 -11.46 -15.21
C GLN A 193 5.36 -11.62 -14.53
N GLU A 194 5.33 -12.07 -13.27
CA GLU A 194 4.09 -12.16 -12.50
C GLU A 194 3.53 -10.77 -12.21
N VAL A 195 4.39 -9.81 -11.84
CA VAL A 195 3.98 -8.41 -11.63
C VAL A 195 3.36 -7.81 -12.88
N LYS A 196 3.97 -8.04 -14.06
CA LYS A 196 3.41 -7.60 -15.35
C LYS A 196 2.05 -8.23 -15.63
N LYS A 197 1.90 -9.54 -15.38
CA LYS A 197 0.62 -10.25 -15.54
C LYS A 197 -0.45 -9.71 -14.59
N VAL A 198 -0.13 -9.44 -13.33
CA VAL A 198 -1.05 -8.81 -12.37
C VAL A 198 -1.52 -7.48 -12.92
N PHE A 199 -0.61 -6.57 -13.29
CA PHE A 199 -0.98 -5.26 -13.84
C PHE A 199 -1.87 -5.38 -15.09
N GLN A 200 -1.48 -6.21 -16.06
CA GLN A 200 -2.24 -6.42 -17.30
C GLN A 200 -3.65 -6.97 -17.05
N SER A 201 -3.79 -7.90 -16.10
CA SER A 201 -5.10 -8.46 -15.76
C SER A 201 -6.07 -7.42 -15.18
N GLN A 202 -5.55 -6.40 -14.48
CA GLN A 202 -6.36 -5.33 -13.91
C GLN A 202 -6.74 -4.25 -14.93
N LEU A 203 -5.98 -4.07 -16.01
CA LEU A 203 -6.34 -3.11 -17.07
C LEU A 203 -7.65 -3.47 -17.77
N SER A 204 -8.00 -4.76 -17.82
CA SER A 204 -9.25 -5.22 -18.42
C SER A 204 -10.51 -4.88 -17.60
N LYS A 205 -10.33 -4.30 -16.40
CA LYS A 205 -11.42 -3.95 -15.48
C LYS A 205 -11.69 -2.44 -15.40
N ILE A 206 -10.89 -1.61 -16.08
CA ILE A 206 -10.97 -0.14 -16.07
C ILE A 206 -11.69 0.35 -17.31
#